data_AF-A0A382M1T2-F1
#
_entry.id   AF-A0A382M1T2-F1
#
_cell.length_a   1.000
_cell.length_b   1.000
_cell.length_c   1.000
_cell.angle_alpha   90.00
_cell.angle_beta   90.00
_cell.angle_gamma   90.00
#
_symmetry.space_group_name_H-M   'P 1'
#
loop_
_entity.id
_entity.type
_entity.pdbx_description
1 polymer ?
#
loop_
_entity_poly.entity_id
_entity_poly.type
_entity_poly.pdbx_seq_one_letter_code
_entity_poly.pdbx_strand_id
1 'polypeptide(L)'
;VTDKKAERLQHVAELLNAVGRDTETKILSTLEESNPNLASQIRDRMFTFDDLTLIDSRQMQLLLKELNSEVLVLSLKTASDAVKELVFSSVSTKAAEGMKDDLESLGPRRREDVEAAQMKIVQTARKLMEEGKIVILGSDTV
;
A
#
# COMPACT_ATOMS: atom_id res chain seq x y z
N VAL A 1 17.01 -19.59 -7.88
CA VAL A 1 17.02 -18.68 -9.05
C VAL A 1 15.82 -17.72 -9.04
N THR A 2 14.66 -18.16 -8.56
CA THR A 2 13.41 -17.39 -8.46
C THR A 2 13.51 -16.11 -7.63
N ASP A 3 14.29 -16.12 -6.54
CA ASP A 3 14.42 -14.99 -5.60
C ASP A 3 15.06 -13.74 -6.21
N LYS A 4 16.17 -13.90 -6.95
CA LYS A 4 16.89 -12.77 -7.56
C LYS A 4 16.07 -12.04 -8.63
N LYS A 5 15.12 -12.72 -9.29
CA LYS A 5 14.26 -12.07 -10.29
C LYS A 5 13.25 -11.17 -9.58
N ALA A 6 12.60 -11.67 -8.53
CA ALA A 6 11.66 -10.90 -7.72
C ALA A 6 12.34 -9.65 -7.11
N GLU A 7 13.54 -9.82 -6.57
CA GLU A 7 14.34 -8.73 -6.00
C GLU A 7 14.66 -7.64 -7.05
N ARG A 8 15.07 -8.00 -8.27
CA ARG A 8 15.31 -7.02 -9.34
C ARG A 8 14.06 -6.27 -9.75
N LEU A 9 12.92 -6.95 -9.85
CA LEU A 9 11.65 -6.31 -10.19
C LEU A 9 11.20 -5.34 -9.10
N GLN A 10 11.48 -5.66 -7.84
CA GLN A 10 11.21 -4.79 -6.70
C GLN A 10 12.02 -3.49 -6.79
N HIS A 11 13.34 -3.61 -7.03
CA HIS A 11 14.20 -2.45 -7.22
C HIS A 11 13.76 -1.58 -8.41
N VAL A 12 13.30 -2.18 -9.51
CA VAL A 12 12.79 -1.41 -10.65
C VAL A 12 11.51 -0.66 -10.28
N ALA A 13 10.58 -1.29 -9.58
CA ALA A 13 9.36 -0.62 -9.11
C ALA A 13 9.65 0.55 -8.17
N GLU A 14 10.59 0.38 -7.24
CA GLU A 14 11.04 1.44 -6.33
C GLU A 14 11.69 2.60 -7.07
N LEU A 15 12.54 2.31 -8.07
CA LEU A 15 13.10 3.35 -8.93
C LEU A 15 12.02 4.10 -9.71
N LEU A 16 11.04 3.38 -10.26
CA LEU A 16 9.95 3.99 -11.02
C LEU A 16 9.07 4.89 -10.14
N ASN A 17 8.80 4.49 -8.91
CA ASN A 17 8.11 5.32 -7.93
C ASN A 17 8.87 6.63 -7.59
N ALA A 18 10.19 6.68 -7.84
CA ALA A 18 11.03 7.84 -7.51
C ALA A 18 11.31 8.81 -8.68
N VAL A 19 11.10 8.40 -9.95
CA VAL A 19 11.48 9.21 -11.15
C VAL A 19 10.44 10.25 -11.58
N GLY A 20 9.37 10.42 -10.80
CA GLY A 20 8.27 11.35 -11.07
C GLY A 20 7.25 10.80 -12.05
N ARG A 21 5.97 11.13 -11.80
CA ARG A 21 4.79 10.51 -12.43
C ARG A 21 4.80 10.53 -13.96
N ASP A 22 5.26 11.62 -14.58
CA ASP A 22 5.30 11.74 -16.05
C ASP A 22 6.32 10.78 -16.68
N THR A 23 7.47 10.61 -16.04
CA THR A 23 8.54 9.73 -16.49
C THR A 23 8.16 8.27 -16.24
N GLU A 24 7.65 7.98 -15.05
CA GLU A 24 7.10 6.68 -14.67
C GLU A 24 6.06 6.19 -15.68
N THR A 25 5.05 7.03 -15.98
CA THR A 25 3.98 6.70 -16.94
C THR A 25 4.56 6.38 -18.31
N LYS A 26 5.47 7.20 -18.83
CA LYS A 26 6.11 6.95 -20.14
C LYS A 26 6.91 5.65 -20.18
N ILE A 27 7.67 5.35 -19.13
CA ILE A 27 8.46 4.11 -19.05
C ILE A 27 7.52 2.90 -19.00
N LEU A 28 6.48 2.93 -18.16
CA LEU A 28 5.51 1.86 -18.07
C LEU A 28 4.75 1.63 -19.38
N SER A 29 4.30 2.69 -20.07
CA SER A 29 3.63 2.55 -21.37
C SER A 29 4.53 1.90 -22.43
N THR A 30 5.80 2.33 -22.50
CA THR A 30 6.78 1.73 -23.42
C THR A 30 7.04 0.25 -23.07
N LEU A 31 7.07 -0.07 -21.77
CA LEU A 31 7.27 -1.43 -21.29
C LEU A 31 6.04 -2.32 -21.56
N GLU A 32 4.83 -1.77 -21.51
CA GLU A 32 3.59 -2.46 -21.83
C GLU A 32 3.56 -2.93 -23.29
N GLU A 33 3.96 -2.05 -24.22
CA GLU A 33 4.00 -2.34 -25.65
C GLU A 33 5.01 -3.45 -25.99
N SER A 34 6.14 -3.47 -25.28
CA SER A 34 7.23 -4.41 -25.55
C SER A 34 7.13 -5.71 -24.75
N ASN A 35 6.66 -5.66 -23.51
CA ASN A 35 6.55 -6.79 -22.60
C ASN A 35 5.45 -6.56 -21.54
N PRO A 36 4.18 -6.83 -21.88
CA PRO A 36 3.04 -6.55 -21.00
C PRO A 36 3.11 -7.32 -19.67
N ASN A 37 3.64 -8.55 -19.69
CA ASN A 37 3.80 -9.36 -18.48
C ASN A 37 4.84 -8.75 -17.52
N LEU A 38 5.93 -8.16 -18.03
CA LEU A 38 6.93 -7.47 -17.21
C LEU A 38 6.39 -6.15 -16.65
N ALA A 39 5.66 -5.39 -17.47
CA ALA A 39 5.01 -4.16 -17.04
C ALA A 39 4.00 -4.42 -15.91
N SER A 40 3.14 -5.44 -16.05
CA SER A 40 2.23 -5.89 -14.98
C SER A 40 2.99 -6.29 -13.71
N GLN A 41 4.02 -7.14 -13.79
CA GLN A 41 4.81 -7.52 -12.61
C GLN A 41 5.46 -6.34 -11.88
N ILE A 42 5.82 -5.27 -12.60
CA ILE A 42 6.38 -4.05 -12.03
C ILE A 42 5.27 -3.20 -11.42
N ARG A 43 4.13 -3.03 -12.11
CA ARG A 43 2.96 -2.30 -11.59
C ARG A 43 2.42 -2.91 -10.31
N ASP A 44 2.33 -4.24 -10.26
CA ASP A 44 1.94 -4.96 -9.05
C ASP A 44 2.90 -4.62 -7.90
N ARG A 45 4.20 -4.47 -8.20
CA ARG A 45 5.24 -4.05 -7.25
C ARG A 45 5.27 -2.56 -6.94
N MET A 46 4.49 -1.76 -7.66
CA MET A 46 4.32 -0.33 -7.37
C MET A 46 3.19 -0.05 -6.38
N PHE A 47 2.28 -1.01 -6.10
CA PHE A 47 1.21 -0.86 -5.09
C PHE A 47 1.71 -0.12 -3.84
N THR A 48 1.17 1.08 -3.68
CA THR A 48 1.55 2.08 -2.70
C THR A 48 0.59 2.06 -1.50
N PHE A 49 0.88 2.89 -0.50
CA PHE A 49 -0.03 3.05 0.64
C PHE A 49 -1.35 3.72 0.25
N ASP A 50 -1.35 4.65 -0.70
CA ASP A 50 -2.59 5.31 -1.15
C ASP A 50 -3.46 4.35 -1.99
N ASP A 51 -2.87 3.36 -2.67
CA ASP A 51 -3.63 2.34 -3.40
C ASP A 51 -4.49 1.45 -2.49
N LEU A 52 -4.34 1.54 -1.16
CA LEU A 52 -5.25 0.94 -0.20
C LEU A 52 -6.69 1.44 -0.36
N THR A 53 -6.94 2.58 -1.00
CA THR A 53 -8.32 3.02 -1.31
C THR A 53 -9.02 2.15 -2.36
N LEU A 54 -8.29 1.27 -3.05
CA LEU A 54 -8.79 0.41 -4.11
C LEU A 54 -9.33 -0.95 -3.61
N ILE A 55 -9.30 -1.20 -2.30
CA ILE A 55 -9.85 -2.41 -1.68
C ILE A 55 -11.09 -2.06 -0.86
N ASP A 56 -12.01 -3.03 -0.68
CA ASP A 56 -13.22 -2.78 0.09
C ASP A 56 -12.97 -2.75 1.61
N SER A 57 -13.98 -2.31 2.37
CA SER A 57 -13.89 -2.21 3.83
C SER A 57 -13.71 -3.55 4.54
N ARG A 58 -14.18 -4.66 3.95
CA ARG A 58 -14.02 -6.01 4.50
C ARG A 58 -12.59 -6.51 4.32
N GLN A 59 -11.97 -6.22 3.18
CA GLN A 59 -10.57 -6.51 2.91
C GLN A 59 -9.66 -5.65 3.77
N MET A 60 -10.00 -4.38 3.92
CA MET A 60 -9.32 -3.48 4.85
C MET A 60 -9.40 -4.01 6.29
N GLN A 61 -10.56 -4.50 6.74
CA GLN A 61 -10.69 -5.18 8.05
C GLN A 61 -9.73 -6.35 8.23
N LEU A 62 -9.54 -7.17 7.19
CA LEU A 62 -8.61 -8.31 7.24
C LEU A 62 -7.17 -7.81 7.37
N LEU A 63 -6.80 -6.79 6.60
CA LEU A 63 -5.48 -6.16 6.68
C LEU A 63 -5.19 -5.59 8.07
N LEU A 64 -6.11 -4.79 8.61
CA LEU A 64 -5.93 -4.13 9.91
C LEU A 64 -5.74 -5.13 11.07
N LYS A 65 -6.32 -6.33 10.98
CA LYS A 65 -6.17 -7.38 12.01
C LYS A 65 -4.78 -8.02 12.07
N GLU A 66 -4.01 -7.96 10.99
CA GLU A 66 -2.66 -8.52 10.92
C GLU A 66 -1.60 -7.53 11.44
N LEU A 67 -2.02 -6.32 11.81
CA LEU A 67 -1.15 -5.20 12.16
C LEU A 67 -1.34 -4.83 13.64
N ASN A 68 -0.26 -4.37 14.27
CA ASN A 68 -0.34 -3.86 15.63
C ASN A 68 -0.83 -2.40 15.65
N SER A 69 -1.42 -1.98 16.77
CA SER A 69 -2.02 -0.64 16.90
C SER A 69 -1.01 0.49 16.64
N GLU A 70 0.24 0.31 17.06
CA GLU A 70 1.30 1.32 16.89
C GLU A 70 1.62 1.58 15.40
N VAL A 71 1.76 0.53 14.59
CA VAL A 71 1.98 0.66 13.14
C VAL A 71 0.79 1.33 12.46
N LEU A 72 -0.43 0.95 12.86
CA LEU A 72 -1.64 1.55 12.31
C LEU A 72 -1.68 3.06 12.59
N VAL A 73 -1.61 3.45 13.86
CA VAL A 73 -1.68 4.86 14.26
C VAL A 73 -0.55 5.68 13.63
N LEU A 74 0.68 5.15 13.62
CA LEU A 74 1.83 5.84 13.03
C LEU A 74 1.67 6.06 11.52
N SER A 75 1.16 5.05 10.79
CA SER A 75 0.93 5.13 9.34
C SER A 75 -0.10 6.20 8.94
N LEU A 76 -1.07 6.47 9.82
CA LEU A 76 -2.15 7.43 9.58
C LEU A 76 -1.70 8.89 9.74
N LYS A 77 -0.52 9.15 10.32
CA LYS A 77 -0.02 10.51 10.58
C LYS A 77 0.08 11.37 9.32
N THR A 78 0.54 10.79 8.22
CA THR A 78 0.68 11.46 6.91
C THR A 78 -0.21 10.83 5.84
N ALA A 79 -1.16 9.98 6.24
CA ALA A 79 -2.10 9.38 5.31
C ALA A 79 -3.04 10.43 4.71
N SER A 80 -3.40 10.22 3.44
CA SER A 80 -4.47 10.96 2.78
C SER A 80 -5.81 10.77 3.51
N ASP A 81 -6.71 11.75 3.38
CA ASP A 81 -8.02 11.69 4.05
C ASP A 81 -8.85 10.49 3.56
N ALA A 82 -8.73 10.14 2.28
CA ALA A 82 -9.38 8.96 1.71
C ALA A 82 -8.93 7.66 2.38
N VAL A 83 -7.63 7.47 2.63
CA VAL A 83 -7.13 6.29 3.34
C VAL A 83 -7.61 6.29 4.80
N LYS A 84 -7.58 7.45 5.48
CA LYS A 84 -8.09 7.56 6.86
C LYS A 84 -9.56 7.21 6.95
N GLU A 85 -10.40 7.74 6.07
CA GLU A 85 -11.83 7.43 6.01
C GLU A 85 -12.08 5.94 5.79
N LEU A 86 -11.35 5.32 4.86
CA LEU A 86 -11.47 3.89 4.63
C LEU A 86 -11.06 3.08 5.87
N VAL A 87 -9.94 3.42 6.51
CA VAL A 87 -9.48 2.72 7.73
C VAL A 87 -10.49 2.86 8.86
N PHE A 88 -10.98 4.08 9.13
CA PHE A 88 -11.95 4.31 10.22
C PHE A 88 -13.32 3.68 9.94
N SER A 89 -13.80 3.71 8.69
CA SER A 89 -15.05 3.06 8.30
C SER A 89 -14.95 1.52 8.33
N SER A 90 -13.72 1.00 8.28
CA SER A 90 -13.46 -0.44 8.31
C SER A 90 -13.41 -1.00 9.72
N VAL A 91 -13.34 -0.22 10.80
CA VAL A 91 -13.32 -0.76 12.17
C VAL A 91 -14.62 -0.48 12.92
N SER A 92 -14.75 -1.01 14.14
CA SER A 92 -15.86 -0.61 15.02
C SER A 92 -15.71 0.85 15.44
N THR A 93 -16.83 1.53 15.72
CA THR A 93 -16.83 2.94 16.16
C THR A 93 -15.86 3.19 17.32
N LYS A 94 -15.87 2.32 18.33
CA LYS A 94 -14.98 2.40 19.49
C LYS A 94 -13.49 2.28 19.11
N ALA A 95 -13.15 1.40 18.16
CA ALA A 95 -11.78 1.25 17.69
C ALA A 95 -11.33 2.46 16.85
N ALA A 96 -12.24 3.03 16.04
CA ALA A 96 -11.98 4.25 15.29
C ALA A 96 -11.73 5.43 16.22
N GLU A 97 -12.56 5.60 17.26
CA GLU A 97 -12.37 6.62 18.30
C GLU A 97 -11.01 6.46 19.00
N GLY A 98 -10.68 5.25 19.47
CA GLY A 98 -9.39 4.99 20.09
C GLY A 98 -8.20 5.30 19.18
N MET A 99 -8.26 4.92 17.89
CA MET A 99 -7.21 5.27 16.94
C MET A 99 -7.10 6.77 16.68
N LYS A 100 -8.21 7.51 16.68
CA LYS A 100 -8.20 8.97 16.54
C LYS A 100 -7.56 9.63 17.76
N ASP A 101 -7.94 9.22 18.96
CA ASP A 101 -7.37 9.72 20.21
C ASP A 101 -5.86 9.43 20.29
N ASP A 102 -5.46 8.21 19.92
CA ASP A 102 -4.05 7.82 19.85
C ASP A 102 -3.28 8.65 18.81
N LEU A 103 -3.90 8.96 17.67
CA LEU A 103 -3.30 9.77 16.60
C LEU A 103 -3.15 11.24 17.02
N GLU A 104 -4.12 11.80 17.71
CA GLU A 104 -4.05 13.16 18.28
C GLU A 104 -2.99 13.25 19.37
N SER A 105 -2.88 12.20 20.19
CA SER A 105 -1.86 12.06 21.23
C SER A 105 -0.47 11.73 20.66
N LEU A 106 -0.42 11.33 19.39
CA LEU A 106 0.82 10.99 18.70
C LEU A 106 1.64 12.24 18.45
N GLY A 107 2.56 12.53 19.37
CA GLY A 107 3.52 13.62 19.24
C GLY A 107 4.38 13.55 17.97
N PRO A 108 5.37 14.45 17.82
CA PRO A 108 6.25 14.48 16.67
C PRO A 108 6.93 13.11 16.43
N ARG A 109 6.91 12.64 15.20
CA ARG A 109 7.56 11.38 14.77
C ARG A 109 8.44 11.67 13.57
N ARG A 110 9.51 10.90 13.40
CA ARG A 110 10.39 11.06 12.24
C ARG A 110 9.64 10.57 11.01
N ARG A 111 9.88 11.25 9.88
CA ARG A 111 9.27 10.87 8.59
C ARG A 111 9.59 9.41 8.23
N GLU A 112 10.83 9.00 8.45
CA GLU A 112 11.31 7.63 8.21
C GLU A 112 10.50 6.57 8.99
N ASP A 113 10.12 6.85 10.24
CA ASP A 113 9.31 5.93 11.05
C ASP A 113 7.90 5.77 10.46
N VAL A 114 7.32 6.88 9.97
CA VAL A 114 6.00 6.88 9.33
C VAL A 114 6.04 6.12 8.01
N GLU A 115 7.04 6.37 7.18
CA GLU A 115 7.26 5.66 5.91
C GLU A 115 7.47 4.16 6.14
N ALA A 116 8.23 3.78 7.17
CA ALA A 116 8.42 2.37 7.54
C ALA A 116 7.11 1.71 7.98
N ALA A 117 6.27 2.42 8.74
CA ALA A 117 4.94 1.93 9.13
C ALA A 117 4.04 1.73 7.91
N GLN A 118 3.97 2.70 7.01
CA GLN A 118 3.21 2.60 5.76
C GLN A 118 3.70 1.44 4.88
N MET A 119 5.01 1.30 4.74
CA MET A 119 5.64 0.19 3.99
C MET A 119 5.25 -1.17 4.58
N LYS A 120 5.23 -1.29 5.91
CA LYS A 120 4.81 -2.53 6.57
C LYS A 120 3.36 -2.89 6.24
N ILE A 121 2.46 -1.91 6.21
CA ILE A 121 1.07 -2.12 5.82
C ILE A 121 0.97 -2.58 4.36
N VAL A 122 1.68 -1.93 3.45
CA VAL A 122 1.76 -2.32 2.03
C VAL A 122 2.26 -3.76 1.88
N GLN A 123 3.32 -4.14 2.60
CA GLN A 123 3.85 -5.51 2.58
C GLN A 123 2.83 -6.54 3.10
N THR A 124 2.11 -6.21 4.18
CA THR A 124 1.05 -7.08 4.70
C THR A 124 -0.10 -7.21 3.71
N ALA A 125 -0.52 -6.11 3.07
CA ALA A 125 -1.56 -6.13 2.04
C ALA A 125 -1.16 -7.03 0.87
N ARG A 126 0.08 -6.92 0.38
CA ARG A 126 0.63 -7.78 -0.68
C ARG A 126 0.60 -9.25 -0.30
N LYS A 127 1.03 -9.59 0.91
CA LYS A 127 0.96 -10.98 1.40
C LYS A 127 -0.47 -11.50 1.37
N LEU A 128 -1.45 -10.69 1.81
CA LEU A 128 -2.86 -11.06 1.78
C LEU A 128 -3.41 -11.16 0.34
N MET A 129 -2.87 -10.40 -0.62
CA MET A 129 -3.18 -10.54 -2.05
C MET A 129 -2.65 -11.84 -2.63
N GLU A 130 -1.40 -12.22 -2.30
CA GLU A 130 -0.81 -13.51 -2.70
C GLU A 130 -1.60 -14.71 -2.14
N GLU A 131 -2.21 -14.54 -0.96
CA GLU A 131 -3.12 -15.51 -0.34
C GLU A 131 -4.55 -15.47 -0.92
N GLY A 132 -4.85 -14.56 -1.84
CA GLY A 132 -6.19 -14.36 -2.42
C GLY A 132 -7.23 -13.78 -1.46
N LYS A 133 -6.81 -13.24 -0.32
CA LYS A 133 -7.68 -12.62 0.70
C LYS A 133 -7.97 -11.14 0.39
N ILE A 134 -7.11 -10.49 -0.38
CA ILE A 134 -7.29 -9.13 -0.89
C ILE A 134 -7.21 -9.16 -2.42
N VAL A 135 -8.20 -8.58 -3.08
CA VAL A 135 -8.27 -8.31 -4.51
C VAL A 135 -8.40 -6.79 -4.72
N ILE A 136 -7.65 -6.22 -5.66
CA ILE A 136 -7.71 -4.79 -5.95
C ILE A 136 -8.71 -4.55 -7.08
N LEU A 137 -9.61 -3.58 -6.89
CA LEU A 137 -10.50 -3.11 -7.94
C LEU A 137 -9.69 -2.29 -8.96
N GLY A 138 -9.08 -2.99 -9.91
CA GLY A 138 -8.28 -2.38 -10.99
C GLY A 138 -7.15 -3.26 -11.54
N SER A 139 -6.78 -4.35 -10.87
CA SER A 139 -5.77 -5.30 -11.38
C SER A 139 -6.34 -6.33 -12.36
N ASP A 140 -7.67 -6.50 -12.41
CA ASP A 140 -8.38 -7.44 -13.30
C ASP A 140 -9.32 -6.73 -14.28
N THR A 141 -8.81 -5.75 -15.03
CA THR A 141 -9.54 -5.25 -16.19
C THR A 141 -8.57 -5.02 -17.35
N VAL A 142 -8.05 -6.10 -17.93
CA VAL A 142 -8.38 -6.68 -19.27
C VAL A 142 -7.66 -8.03 -19.40
#